data_AF-A0A8T3Q2F0-F1
#
_entry.id   AF-A0A8T3Q2F0-F1
#
_cell.length_a   1.000
_cell.length_b   1.000
_cell.length_c   1.000
_cell.angle_alpha   90.00
_cell.angle_beta   90.00
_cell.angle_gamma   90.00
#
_symmetry.space_group_name_H-M   'P 1'
#
loop_
_entity.id
_entity.type
_entity.pdbx_description
1 polymer ?
#
loop_
_entity_poly.entity_id
_entity_poly.type
_entity_poly.pdbx_seq_one_letter_code
_entity_poly.pdbx_strand_id
1 'polypeptide(L)' 'MKKPDDPRDEYDFRQGSRGRHHRKLAEEGALVRLDPDVALRFPTSEAVNAALRSLSTSRPDDD' A
#
# COMPACT_ATOMS: atom_id res chain seq x y z
N MET A 1 34.59 8.88 23.18
CA MET A 1 33.37 8.12 23.56
C MET A 1 32.17 8.84 22.97
N LYS A 2 31.27 8.16 22.24
CA LYS A 2 29.97 8.73 21.85
C LYS A 2 29.11 8.94 23.10
N LYS A 3 28.28 10.00 23.11
CA LYS A 3 27.35 10.25 24.21
C LYS A 3 26.19 9.23 24.16
N PRO A 4 25.52 8.95 25.29
CA PRO A 4 24.40 8.01 25.34
C PRO A 4 23.26 8.35 24.38
N ASP A 5 23.06 9.65 24.11
CA ASP A 5 22.00 10.17 23.26
C ASP A 5 22.43 10.44 21.80
N ASP A 6 23.68 10.13 21.43
CA ASP A 6 24.12 10.30 20.04
C ASP A 6 23.47 9.23 19.15
N PRO A 7 22.97 9.59 17.95
CA PRO A 7 22.46 8.61 17.01
C PRO A 7 23.57 7.63 16.61
N ARG A 8 23.19 6.35 16.46
CA ARG A 8 24.09 5.33 15.93
C ARG A 8 24.39 5.66 14.47
N ASP A 9 25.59 5.33 14.00
CA ASP A 9 26.04 5.70 12.64
C ASP A 9 25.15 5.09 11.53
N GLU A 10 24.50 3.96 11.83
CA GLU A 10 23.51 3.30 10.98
C GLU A 10 22.22 4.11 10.75
N TYR A 11 21.92 5.11 11.60
CA TYR A 11 20.74 5.97 11.50
C TYR A 11 21.08 7.37 10.95
N ASP A 12 21.86 7.43 9.87
CA ASP A 12 22.09 8.68 9.14
C ASP A 12 20.96 8.98 8.13
N PHE A 13 19.98 9.76 8.57
CA PHE A 13 18.84 10.17 7.74
C PHE A 13 19.08 11.48 6.97
N ARG A 14 20.28 12.05 6.97
CA ARG A 14 20.55 13.34 6.30
C ARG A 14 20.32 13.31 4.79
N GLN A 15 20.39 12.12 4.18
CA GLN A 15 20.10 11.88 2.76
C GLN A 15 18.62 11.58 2.48
N GLY A 16 17.75 11.63 3.49
CA GLY A 16 16.31 11.42 3.34
C GLY A 16 15.64 12.61 2.65
N SER A 17 14.86 12.36 1.60
CA SER A 17 14.02 13.38 0.95
C SER A 17 12.55 13.04 1.08
N ARG A 18 11.74 14.04 1.44
CA ARG A 18 10.29 13.87 1.56
C ARG A 18 9.69 13.51 0.20
N GLY A 19 8.80 12.52 0.19
CA GLY A 19 8.05 12.16 -1.01
C GLY A 19 8.83 11.43 -2.11
N ARG A 20 9.99 10.81 -1.81
CA ARG A 20 10.77 10.05 -2.82
C ARG A 20 9.97 9.04 -3.64
N HIS A 21 8.94 8.44 -3.05
CA HIS A 21 8.11 7.42 -3.68
C HIS A 21 6.69 7.89 -4.01
N HIS A 22 6.36 9.17 -3.76
CA HIS A 22 5.00 9.67 -3.97
C HIS A 22 4.60 9.62 -5.45
N ARG A 23 5.55 9.94 -6.34
CA ARG A 23 5.30 9.96 -7.78
C ARG A 23 5.07 8.56 -8.34
N LYS A 24 5.86 7.59 -7.87
CA LYS A 24 5.65 6.17 -8.21
C LYS A 24 4.31 5.67 -7.72
N LEU A 25 3.89 6.04 -6.51
CA LEU A 25 2.57 5.72 -5.98
C LEU A 25 1.44 6.31 -6.84
N ALA A 26 1.63 7.51 -7.39
CA ALA A 26 0.65 8.14 -8.29
C ALA A 26 0.61 7.48 -9.68
N GLU A 27 1.76 7.03 -10.19
CA GLU A 27 1.90 6.37 -11.50
C GLU A 27 1.46 4.89 -11.47
N GLU A 28 1.69 4.17 -10.37
CA GLU A 28 1.41 2.73 -10.20
C GLU A 28 -0.04 2.44 -9.80
N GLY A 29 -0.83 3.48 -9.48
CA GLY A 29 -2.25 3.38 -9.18
C GLY A 29 -2.58 3.65 -7.71
N ALA A 30 -3.84 4.02 -7.46
CA ALA A 30 -4.29 4.43 -6.14
C ALA A 30 -4.13 3.30 -5.10
N LEU A 31 -3.45 3.61 -3.99
CA LEU A 31 -3.43 2.75 -2.82
C LEU A 31 -4.81 2.82 -2.13
N VAL A 32 -5.61 1.78 -2.34
CA VAL A 32 -6.95 1.67 -1.73
C VAL A 32 -6.83 0.91 -0.42
N ARG A 33 -7.20 1.58 0.68
CA ARG A 33 -7.27 0.96 2.00
C ARG A 33 -8.60 0.20 2.14
N LEU A 34 -8.51 -1.06 2.53
CA LEU A 34 -9.68 -1.88 2.88
C LEU A 34 -10.04 -1.68 4.35
N ASP A 35 -11.32 -1.89 4.67
CA ASP A 35 -11.74 -1.99 6.06
C ASP A 35 -11.17 -3.25 6.72
N PRO A 36 -10.95 -3.23 8.05
CA PRO A 36 -10.23 -4.32 8.74
C PRO A 36 -10.88 -5.68 8.57
N ASP A 37 -12.20 -5.76 8.60
CA ASP A 37 -12.99 -6.97 8.41
C ASP A 37 -12.87 -7.52 6.98
N VAL A 38 -12.87 -6.64 5.97
CA VAL A 38 -12.64 -7.01 4.57
C VAL A 38 -11.21 -7.51 4.36
N ALA A 39 -10.23 -6.85 4.96
CA ALA A 39 -8.82 -7.26 4.90
C ALA A 39 -8.57 -8.62 5.57
N LEU A 40 -9.29 -8.93 6.65
CA LEU A 40 -9.26 -10.26 7.28
C LEU A 40 -9.79 -11.35 6.34
N ARG A 41 -10.78 -11.04 5.49
CA ARG A 41 -11.34 -12.00 4.54
C ARG A 41 -10.49 -12.15 3.28
N PHE A 42 -9.84 -11.08 2.84
CA PHE A 42 -9.01 -11.03 1.64
C PHE A 42 -7.58 -10.59 1.97
N PRO A 43 -6.71 -11.53 2.37
CA PRO A 43 -5.36 -11.20 2.82
C PRO A 43 -4.42 -10.73 1.71
N THR A 44 -4.79 -10.89 0.44
CA THR A 44 -3.98 -10.50 -0.72
C THR A 44 -4.77 -9.66 -1.70
N SER A 45 -4.07 -8.76 -2.40
CA SER A 45 -4.64 -7.96 -3.49
C SER A 45 -5.18 -8.83 -4.63
N GLU A 46 -4.55 -9.99 -4.88
CA GLU A 46 -5.02 -10.97 -5.85
C GLU A 46 -6.41 -11.52 -5.50
N ALA A 47 -6.64 -11.88 -4.24
CA ALA A 47 -7.93 -12.41 -3.78
C ALA A 47 -9.06 -11.39 -3.92
N VAL A 48 -8.79 -10.11 -3.58
CA VAL A 48 -9.73 -9.01 -3.78
C VAL A 48 -10.05 -8.83 -5.26
N ASN A 49 -9.02 -8.74 -6.09
CA ASN A 49 -9.17 -8.48 -7.52
C ASN A 49 -9.89 -9.61 -8.25
N ALA A 50 -9.65 -10.86 -7.86
CA ALA A 50 -10.35 -12.01 -8.43
C ALA A 50 -11.86 -11.93 -8.16
N ALA A 51 -12.26 -11.62 -6.91
CA ALA A 51 -13.66 -11.48 -6.53
C ALA A 51 -14.34 -10.28 -7.22
N LEU A 52 -13.67 -9.12 -7.29
CA LEU A 52 -14.22 -7.95 -7.98
C LEU A 52 -14.38 -8.20 -9.49
N ARG A 53 -13.45 -8.93 -10.11
CA ARG A 53 -13.55 -9.30 -11.53
C ARG A 53 -14.73 -10.23 -11.78
N SER A 54 -14.92 -11.26 -10.94
CA SER A 54 -16.08 -12.15 -11.11
C SER A 54 -17.40 -11.41 -10.99
N LEU A 55 -17.50 -10.43 -10.08
CA LEU A 55 -18.68 -9.56 -9.96
C LEU A 55 -18.85 -8.61 -11.14
N SER A 56 -17.77 -8.11 -11.72
CA SER A 56 -17.83 -7.21 -12.87
C SER A 56 -18.30 -7.89 -14.15
N THR A 57 -18.06 -9.20 -14.29
CA THR A 57 -18.54 -9.99 -15.43
C THR A 57 -20.02 -10.36 -15.29
N SER A 58 -20.54 -10.43 -14.07
CA SER A 58 -21.98 -10.53 -13.82
C SER A 58 -22.62 -9.14 -13.83
N ARG A 59 -22.78 -8.53 -15.00
CA ARG A 59 -23.57 -7.29 -15.11
C ARG A 59 -25.07 -7.63 -14.92
N PRO A 60 -25.83 -6.91 -14.09
CA PRO A 60 -27.28 -7.06 -13.96
C PRO A 60 -28.10 -6.39 -15.09
N ASP A 61 -27.46 -5.86 -16.13
CA ASP A 61 -28.10 -5.02 -17.17
C ASP A 61 -28.09 -5.65 -18.58
N ASP A 62 -28.02 -6.98 -18.65
CA ASP A 62 -28.13 -7.76 -19.90
C ASP A 62 -29.49 -8.50 -20.05
N ASP A 63 -30.56 -7.99 -19.40
CA ASP A 63 -31.98 -8.28 -19.71
C ASP A 63 -32.72 -7.00 -20.12
#